data_AF-K1SSE8-F1
#
_entry.id   AF-K1SSE8-F1
#
_cell.length_a   1.000
_cell.length_b   1.000
_cell.length_c   1.000
_cell.angle_alpha   90.00
_cell.angle_beta   90.00
_cell.angle_gamma   90.00
#
_symmetry.space_group_name_H-M   'P 1'
#
loop_
_entity.id
_entity.type
_entity.pdbx_description
1 polymer ?
#
loop_
_entity_poly.entity_id
_entity_poly.type
_entity_poly.pdbx_seq_one_letter_code
_entity_poly.pdbx_strand_id
1 'polypeptide(L)' 'MTSNFDTSDRNAQKGGDFVPRLAMINDIAGFGRCSTTVSLPVISVMKVQVCPVPTSVLSNHLGFPLCHFDDYTSH' A
#
# COMPACT_ATOMS: atom_id res chain seq x y z
N MET A 1 -17.41 10.43 -19.00
CA MET A 1 -17.28 10.72 -17.55
C MET A 1 -15.82 10.56 -17.19
N THR A 2 -15.06 11.66 -17.29
CA THR A 2 -13.64 11.72 -16.95
C THR A 2 -13.54 11.94 -15.44
N SER A 3 -13.28 10.88 -14.67
CA SER A 3 -13.02 11.04 -13.25
C SER A 3 -11.65 11.68 -13.08
N ASN A 4 -11.66 12.97 -12.79
CA ASN A 4 -10.50 13.74 -12.36
C ASN A 4 -10.01 13.15 -11.03
N PHE A 5 -9.03 12.25 -11.11
CA PHE A 5 -8.20 11.87 -9.96
C PHE A 5 -7.15 12.97 -9.78
N ASP A 6 -7.63 14.13 -9.34
CA ASP A 6 -6.82 15.28 -8.97
C ASP A 6 -6.66 15.23 -7.45
N THR A 7 -5.57 14.61 -6.99
CA THR A 7 -5.12 14.74 -5.60
C THR A 7 -3.65 15.09 -5.63
N SER A 8 -3.38 16.36 -5.87
CA SER A 8 -2.45 17.15 -5.07
C SER A 8 -1.24 16.42 -4.49
N ASP A 9 -0.16 16.31 -5.26
CA ASP A 9 1.19 16.38 -4.70
C ASP A 9 1.87 17.64 -5.25
N ARG A 10 1.54 18.76 -4.60
CA ARG A 10 2.17 20.09 -4.76
C ARG A 10 3.65 20.11 -4.30
N ASN A 11 4.36 18.98 -4.38
CA ASN A 11 5.76 18.85 -3.95
C ASN A 11 6.65 18.14 -5.00
N ALA A 12 6.18 17.99 -6.24
CA ALA A 12 6.94 17.41 -7.35
C ALA A 12 7.90 18.41 -8.05
N GLN A 13 8.03 19.63 -7.54
CA GLN A 13 8.83 20.68 -8.18
C GLN A 13 10.09 21.02 -7.38
N LYS A 14 11.14 20.20 -7.49
CA LYS A 14 12.55 20.66 -7.35
C LYS A 14 13.56 19.65 -7.90
N GLY A 15 13.86 19.77 -9.19
CA GLY A 15 15.21 19.60 -9.78
C GLY A 15 16.02 18.32 -9.49
N GLY A 16 15.43 17.13 -9.58
CA GLY A 16 16.13 15.84 -9.60
C GLY A 16 15.24 14.77 -10.24
N ASP A 17 15.81 13.65 -10.69
CA ASP A 17 15.08 12.52 -11.29
C ASP A 17 13.83 12.18 -10.44
N PHE A 18 12.65 12.54 -10.94
CA PHE A 18 11.42 12.50 -10.15
C PHE A 18 10.88 11.07 -10.09
N VAL A 19 11.02 10.42 -8.93
CA VAL A 19 10.41 9.13 -8.65
C VAL A 19 8.96 9.36 -8.21
N PRO A 20 7.95 8.82 -8.93
CA PRO A 20 6.55 8.96 -8.53
C PRO A 20 6.30 8.32 -7.17
N ARG A 21 5.41 8.91 -6.37
CA ARG A 21 5.03 8.40 -5.05
C ARG A 21 3.58 7.91 -5.05
N LEU A 22 3.33 6.81 -4.36
CA LEU A 22 2.00 6.21 -4.23
C LEU A 22 1.73 5.85 -2.77
N ALA A 23 0.65 6.38 -2.19
CA ALA A 23 0.13 5.91 -0.91
C ALA A 23 -0.64 4.60 -1.11
N MET A 24 -0.27 3.55 -0.37
CA MET A 24 -0.94 2.25 -0.42
C MET A 24 -1.66 2.01 0.89
N ILE A 25 -2.99 2.01 0.87
CA ILE A 25 -3.84 1.75 2.04
C ILE A 25 -4.37 0.34 1.90
N ASN A 26 -3.87 -0.60 2.69
CA ASN A 26 -4.26 -2.01 2.66
C ASN A 26 -3.82 -2.71 3.94
N ASP A 27 -4.32 -3.92 4.17
CA ASP A 27 -3.86 -4.79 5.25
C ASP A 27 -2.44 -5.33 4.98
N ILE A 28 -1.72 -5.67 6.05
CA ILE A 28 -0.43 -6.35 5.98
C ILE A 28 -0.59 -7.75 6.55
N ALA A 29 -0.45 -8.77 5.71
CA ALA A 29 -0.40 -10.17 6.13
C ALA A 29 1.04 -10.69 6.20
N GLY A 30 1.44 -11.24 7.35
CA GLY A 30 2.78 -11.80 7.58
C GLY A 30 3.05 -13.08 6.79
N PHE A 31 2.01 -13.88 6.50
CA PHE A 31 2.12 -15.15 5.77
C PHE A 31 1.03 -15.31 4.72
N GLY A 32 1.45 -15.42 3.46
CA GLY A 32 0.57 -15.44 2.30
C GLY A 32 0.90 -14.32 1.34
N ARG A 33 0.92 -14.63 0.05
CA ARG A 33 1.12 -13.65 -1.02
C ARG A 33 -0.20 -12.89 -1.24
N CYS A 34 -0.54 -11.96 -0.35
CA CYS A 34 -1.76 -11.17 -0.46
C CYS A 34 -1.53 -9.70 -0.05
N SER A 35 -2.38 -8.82 -0.60
CA SER A 35 -2.44 -7.42 -0.23
C SER A 35 -1.08 -6.70 -0.37
N THR A 36 -0.61 -6.02 0.67
CA THR A 36 0.62 -5.20 0.67
C THR A 36 1.89 -5.99 0.32
N THR A 37 1.97 -7.28 0.65
CA THR A 37 3.19 -8.09 0.37
C THR A 37 3.37 -8.43 -1.11
N VAL A 38 2.31 -8.32 -1.92
CA VAL A 38 2.35 -8.55 -3.38
C VAL A 38 2.44 -7.24 -4.15
N SER A 39 1.68 -6.22 -3.77
CA SER A 39 1.68 -4.95 -4.51
C SER A 39 2.99 -4.18 -4.34
N LEU A 40 3.59 -4.20 -3.14
CA LEU A 40 4.84 -3.50 -2.86
C LEU A 40 6.00 -3.91 -3.80
N PRO A 41 6.31 -5.22 -4.01
CA PRO A 41 7.37 -5.61 -4.93
C PRO A 41 7.02 -5.29 -6.39
N VAL A 42 5.76 -5.41 -6.82
CA VAL A 42 5.34 -5.08 -8.20
C VAL A 42 5.56 -3.60 -8.49
N ILE A 43 5.11 -2.73 -7.60
CA ILE A 43 5.23 -1.27 -7.77
C ILE A 43 6.70 -0.82 -7.64
N SER A 44 7.49 -1.50 -6.80
CA SER A 44 8.94 -1.26 -6.68
C SER A 44 9.67 -1.50 -8.00
N VAL A 45 9.35 -2.58 -8.73
CA VAL A 45 9.91 -2.85 -10.07
C VAL A 45 9.49 -1.78 -11.09
N MET A 46 8.32 -1.16 -10.91
CA MET A 46 7.85 -0.04 -11.74
C MET A 46 8.57 1.29 -11.45
N LYS A 47 9.58 1.30 -10.57
CA LYS A 47 10.33 2.50 -10.14
C LYS A 47 9.43 3.58 -9.53
N VAL A 48 8.43 3.16 -8.76
CA VAL A 48 7.54 4.04 -8.01
C VAL A 48 7.78 3.80 -6.52
N GLN A 49 7.91 4.88 -5.75
CA GLN A 49 8.07 4.82 -4.30
C GLN A 49 6.69 4.62 -3.65
N VAL A 50 6.51 3.51 -2.94
CA VAL A 50 5.27 3.23 -2.20
C VAL A 50 5.42 3.61 -0.73
N CYS A 51 4.41 4.29 -0.20
CA CYS A 51 4.24 4.56 1.23
C CYS A 51 3.07 3.70 1.76
N PRO A 52 3.34 2.54 2.39
CA PRO A 52 2.29 1.70 2.93
C PRO A 52 1.69 2.31 4.21
N VAL A 53 0.36 2.36 4.27
CA VAL A 53 -0.44 2.76 5.43
C VAL A 53 -1.26 1.54 5.84
N PRO A 54 -0.81 0.77 6.85
CA PRO A 54 -1.50 -0.46 7.25
C PRO A 54 -2.83 -0.15 7.92
N THR A 55 -3.91 -0.74 7.41
CA THR A 55 -5.24 -0.68 8.06
C THR A 55 -5.39 -1.74 9.15
N SER A 56 -4.83 -2.93 8.92
CA SER A 56 -4.83 -4.04 9.86
C SER A 56 -3.60 -4.91 9.63
N VAL A 57 -3.12 -5.55 10.69
CA VAL A 57 -1.99 -6.48 10.66
C VAL A 57 -2.52 -7.88 10.91
N LEU A 58 -2.30 -8.76 9.94
CA LEU A 58 -2.68 -10.16 9.99
C LEU A 58 -1.44 -11.05 10.05
N SER A 59 -1.48 -12.12 10.82
CA SER A 59 -0.42 -13.14 10.77
C SER A 59 -0.43 -13.92 9.46
N ASN A 60 -1.60 -14.17 8.88
CA ASN A 60 -1.76 -14.80 7.58
C ASN A 60 -3.01 -14.30 6.86
N HIS A 61 -3.12 -14.60 5.56
CA HIS A 61 -4.37 -14.34 4.84
C HIS A 61 -5.53 -15.14 5.43
N LEU A 62 -6.75 -14.59 5.35
CA LEU A 62 -7.99 -15.14 5.93
C LEU A 62 -8.42 -16.53 5.39
N GLY A 63 -7.61 -17.14 4.51
CA GLY A 63 -7.81 -18.50 4.01
C GLY A 63 -7.32 -19.60 4.95
N PHE A 64 -6.62 -19.24 6.04
CA PHE A 64 -6.16 -20.20 7.04
C PHE A 64 -7.08 -20.26 8.26
N PRO A 65 -7.21 -21.43 8.91
CA PRO A 65 -8.12 -21.63 10.04
C PRO A 65 -7.69 -20.91 11.33
N LEU A 66 -6.42 -20.52 11.44
CA LEU A 66 -5.87 -19.76 12.55
C LEU A 66 -5.24 -18.50 11.99
N CYS A 67 -5.82 -17.33 12.29
CA CYS A 67 -5.32 -16.03 11.90
C CYS A 67 -5.34 -15.10 13.11
N HIS A 68 -4.19 -14.49 13.43
CA HIS A 68 -4.16 -13.37 14.37
C HIS A 68 -4.46 -12.09 13.58
N PHE A 69 -5.49 -11.35 13.99
CA PHE A 69 -5.97 -10.13 13.36
C PHE A 69 -5.87 -8.98 14.37
N ASP A 70 -5.12 -7.94 14.01
CA ASP A 70 -4.94 -6.73 14.81
C ASP A 70 -5.37 -5.52 13.97
N ASP A 71 -6.47 -4.88 14.36
CA ASP A 71 -7.10 -3.78 13.61
C ASP A 71 -6.56 -2.44 14.10
N TYR A 72 -6.09 -1.61 13.17
CA TYR A 72 -5.58 -0.28 13.44
C TYR A 72 -6.55 0.82 12.99
N THR A 73 -7.74 0.46 12.52
CA THR A 73 -8.82 1.41 12.24
C THR A 73 -9.63 1.70 13.51
N SER A 74 -9.88 2.98 13.79
CA SER A 74 -10.73 3.39 14.91
C SER A 74 -12.20 3.06 14.61
N HIS A 75 -12.87 2.39 15.55
CA HIS A 75 -14.32 2.16 15.54
C HIS A 75 -15.12 3.44 15.72
#